data_AF-A0AAV8TJH1-F1
#
_entry.id   AF-A0AAV8TJH1-F1
#
_cell.length_a   1.000
_cell.length_b   1.000
_cell.length_c   1.000
_cell.angle_alpha   90.00
_cell.angle_beta   90.00
_cell.angle_gamma   90.00
#
_symmetry.space_group_name_H-M   'P 1'
#
loop_
_entity.id
_entity.type
_entity.pdbx_description
1 polymer ?
#
loop_
_entity_poly.entity_id
_entity_poly.type
_entity_poly.pdbx_seq_one_letter_code
_entity_poly.pdbx_strand_id
1 'polypeptide(L)'
;MEAKLCISSATLGAAALLMMMLAAVVVNSDEESPTKTLVKVVKGKKVCDKGWECKGWSAFCCNQTISDYFQTYQFENLFAKRNTPVAHASGFWDYHSFITAAAVYQPHGFGTTGGKLMAQKEVAAFLGHVGSKTSCGYGVATGGPLAWGLCYNKEMSPSKIYCDDYYKYTYPCSPGASYHGRGALPIYWNYNYGKTGEALKIDLLNHPEYIENNATLAFQTAIWRWMTPEKKNQPSAHDSFVGNWKPTKNDTLHKRVPGFGTTMNVLYGDQVCGKGDDESMNNMVSHYLYYLDLMGVGREEAGPNQVVSCAEQTPFEQSSSSAASSS
;
A
#
# COMPACT_ATOMS: atom_id res chain seq x y z
N MET A 1 79.21 42.64 -0.44
CA MET A 1 78.35 43.78 -0.06
C MET A 1 76.93 43.35 -0.44
N GLU A 2 76.15 42.79 0.50
CA GLU A 2 75.19 43.53 1.35
C GLU A 2 74.23 44.36 0.46
N ALA A 3 72.92 44.17 0.40
CA ALA A 3 71.98 43.81 1.47
C ALA A 3 70.65 43.20 0.95
N LYS A 4 69.95 42.55 1.89
CA LYS A 4 68.55 42.06 1.88
C LYS A 4 67.51 43.18 1.79
N LEU A 5 66.34 42.91 1.19
CA LEU A 5 64.96 43.25 1.61
C LEU A 5 64.01 42.94 0.41
N CYS A 6 62.76 42.49 0.50
CA CYS A 6 61.89 42.03 1.58
C CYS A 6 60.77 41.22 0.91
N ILE A 7 60.23 40.25 1.65
CA ILE A 7 59.08 39.41 1.28
C ILE A 7 57.79 40.24 1.30
N SER A 8 56.89 40.04 0.34
CA SER A 8 55.45 40.13 0.62
C SER A 8 54.64 39.17 -0.25
N SER A 9 53.90 38.34 0.46
CA SER A 9 53.00 37.26 0.08
C SER A 9 51.68 37.79 -0.53
N ALA A 10 51.23 37.18 -1.63
CA ALA A 10 49.81 37.10 -1.95
C ALA A 10 49.54 35.81 -2.74
N THR A 11 49.15 34.77 -1.99
CA THR A 11 48.50 33.56 -2.48
C THR A 11 47.14 33.91 -3.08
N LEU A 12 46.89 33.58 -4.35
CA LEU A 12 45.55 33.34 -4.87
C LEU A 12 45.47 31.88 -5.28
N GLY A 13 44.76 31.11 -4.47
CA GLY A 13 44.52 29.69 -4.68
C GLY A 13 43.74 29.44 -5.97
N ALA A 14 44.29 28.57 -6.82
CA ALA A 14 43.54 27.94 -7.89
C ALA A 14 42.54 26.96 -7.26
N ALA A 15 41.26 27.29 -7.30
CA ALA A 15 40.19 26.37 -6.96
C ALA A 15 40.16 25.24 -8.00
N ALA A 16 40.65 24.06 -7.62
CA ALA A 16 40.47 22.84 -8.39
C ALA A 16 38.98 22.44 -8.32
N LEU A 17 38.24 22.72 -9.39
CA LEU A 17 36.92 22.15 -9.64
C LEU A 17 37.07 20.64 -9.85
N LEU A 18 36.88 19.87 -8.79
CA LEU A 18 36.68 18.42 -8.86
C LEU A 18 35.33 18.16 -9.56
N MET A 19 35.35 18.02 -10.89
CA MET A 19 34.23 17.40 -11.59
C MET A 19 34.17 15.93 -11.16
N MET A 20 33.25 15.60 -10.25
CA MET A 20 32.85 14.21 -10.06
C MET A 20 32.25 13.70 -11.38
N MET A 21 33.02 12.92 -12.14
CA MET A 21 32.48 12.16 -13.25
C MET A 21 31.46 11.16 -12.69
N LEU A 22 30.18 11.40 -12.98
CA LEU A 22 29.11 10.43 -12.78
C LEU A 22 29.27 9.32 -13.83
N ALA A 23 30.04 8.29 -13.50
CA ALA A 23 30.06 7.06 -14.28
C ALA A 23 28.76 6.29 -14.04
N ALA A 24 27.83 6.37 -14.98
CA ALA A 24 26.70 5.44 -15.05
C ALA A 24 27.24 4.09 -15.54
N VAL A 25 27.37 3.12 -14.63
CA VAL A 25 27.80 1.76 -14.99
C VAL A 25 26.58 0.99 -15.46
N VAL A 26 26.63 0.51 -16.70
CA VAL A 26 25.64 -0.40 -17.28
C VAL A 26 26.01 -1.82 -16.84
N VAL A 27 25.11 -2.50 -16.15
CA VAL A 27 25.26 -3.92 -15.84
C VAL A 27 24.13 -4.66 -16.58
N ASN A 28 24.49 -5.56 -17.50
CA ASN A 28 23.51 -6.46 -18.13
C ASN A 28 23.30 -7.66 -17.21
N SER A 29 22.04 -7.97 -16.91
CA SER A 29 21.61 -9.25 -16.37
C SER A 29 20.42 -9.74 -17.18
N ASP A 30 20.52 -10.97 -17.68
CA ASP A 30 19.58 -11.65 -18.57
C ASP A 30 18.22 -11.89 -17.89
N GLU A 31 17.19 -11.14 -18.30
CA GLU A 31 15.83 -11.56 -18.68
C GLU A 31 15.01 -10.28 -18.95
N GLU A 32 14.23 -10.30 -20.02
CA GLU A 32 13.84 -9.13 -20.82
C GLU A 32 12.73 -8.28 -20.15
N SER A 33 13.13 -7.31 -19.31
CA SER A 33 12.33 -6.10 -19.07
C SER A 33 12.65 -5.09 -20.19
N PRO A 34 11.66 -4.55 -20.93
CA PRO A 34 11.90 -3.67 -22.08
C PRO A 34 12.56 -2.33 -21.70
N THR A 35 12.65 -2.02 -20.40
CA THR A 35 13.30 -0.82 -19.86
C THR A 35 14.64 -1.17 -19.22
N LYS A 36 15.73 -0.71 -19.85
CA LYS A 36 17.09 -0.82 -19.31
C LYS A 36 17.17 -0.21 -17.91
N THR A 37 17.54 -1.02 -16.92
CA THR A 37 17.72 -0.54 -15.54
C THR A 37 18.90 0.41 -15.45
N LEU A 38 18.67 1.63 -14.99
CA LEU A 38 19.72 2.61 -14.72
C LEU A 38 20.18 2.47 -13.28
N VAL A 39 21.48 2.54 -13.04
CA VAL A 39 22.08 2.37 -11.71
C VAL A 39 22.97 3.56 -11.38
N LYS A 40 22.85 4.06 -10.15
CA LYS A 40 23.68 5.13 -9.60
C LYS A 40 23.97 4.88 -8.12
N VAL A 41 25.07 5.44 -7.61
CA VAL A 41 25.37 5.45 -6.17
C VAL A 41 25.19 6.87 -5.64
N VAL A 42 24.35 7.02 -4.62
CA VAL A 42 24.09 8.30 -3.93
C VAL A 42 24.39 8.12 -2.45
N LYS A 43 25.37 8.87 -1.93
CA LYS A 43 25.81 8.80 -0.52
C LYS A 43 26.11 7.35 -0.08
N GLY A 44 26.79 6.58 -0.93
CA GLY A 44 27.14 5.18 -0.66
C GLY A 44 26.00 4.16 -0.80
N LYS A 45 24.77 4.60 -1.12
CA LYS A 45 23.64 3.70 -1.38
C LYS A 45 23.42 3.52 -2.88
N LYS A 46 23.26 2.26 -3.31
CA LYS A 46 22.84 1.93 -4.68
C LYS A 46 21.39 2.36 -4.85
N VAL A 47 21.12 3.15 -5.87
CA VAL A 47 19.79 3.57 -6.30
C VAL A 47 19.62 3.25 -7.78
N CYS A 48 18.42 2.86 -8.16
CA CYS A 48 18.12 2.43 -9.51
C CYS A 48 16.85 3.12 -10.00
N ASP A 49 16.74 3.22 -11.33
CA ASP A 49 15.56 3.71 -12.03
C ASP A 49 15.21 2.64 -13.08
N LYS A 50 13.99 2.12 -13.03
CA LYS A 50 13.48 1.10 -13.98
C LYS A 50 12.42 1.67 -14.91
N GLY A 51 12.56 2.93 -15.32
CA GLY A 51 11.67 3.56 -16.29
C GLY A 51 10.29 3.83 -15.70
N TRP A 52 9.24 3.41 -16.40
CA TRP A 52 7.87 3.74 -16.03
C TRP A 52 7.36 2.96 -14.80
N GLU A 53 7.80 1.71 -14.61
CA GLU A 53 7.34 0.87 -13.50
C GLU A 53 7.94 1.28 -12.16
N CYS A 54 9.18 1.75 -12.13
CA CYS A 54 9.83 2.19 -10.90
C CYS A 54 10.64 3.45 -11.19
N LYS A 55 9.88 4.53 -11.37
CA LYS A 55 10.38 5.81 -11.84
C LYS A 55 11.12 6.57 -10.75
N GLY A 56 12.28 7.12 -11.12
CA GLY A 56 13.11 7.91 -10.23
C GLY A 56 14.13 7.07 -9.46
N TRP A 57 15.18 7.74 -8.99
CA TRP A 57 16.29 7.10 -8.28
C TRP A 57 15.86 6.60 -6.89
N SER A 58 15.59 5.30 -6.78
CA SER A 58 15.21 4.67 -5.52
C SER A 58 16.05 3.43 -5.22
N ALA A 59 16.31 3.21 -3.92
CA ALA A 59 16.96 1.98 -3.46
C ALA A 59 16.04 0.75 -3.61
N PHE A 60 14.71 0.96 -3.64
CA PHE A 60 13.72 -0.10 -3.78
C PHE A 60 13.60 -0.62 -5.23
N CYS A 61 13.93 0.22 -6.21
CA CYS A 61 13.86 -0.15 -7.64
C CYS A 61 15.04 -1.02 -8.12
N CYS A 62 16.03 -1.30 -7.27
CA CYS A 62 17.24 -2.00 -7.69
C CYS A 62 17.10 -3.50 -7.88
N ASN A 63 16.07 -4.11 -7.30
CA ASN A 63 15.82 -5.54 -7.38
C ASN A 63 14.75 -5.82 -8.42
N GLN A 64 13.62 -6.39 -8.01
CA GLN A 64 12.49 -6.74 -8.85
C GLN A 64 11.38 -5.70 -8.69
N THR A 65 10.62 -5.42 -9.75
CA THR A 65 9.31 -4.76 -9.68
C THR A 65 8.22 -5.82 -9.44
N ILE A 66 6.99 -5.40 -9.15
CA ILE A 66 5.86 -6.32 -8.99
C ILE A 66 5.64 -7.11 -10.27
N SER A 67 5.76 -6.49 -11.45
CA SER A 67 5.63 -7.14 -12.75
C SER A 67 6.72 -8.18 -13.05
N ASP A 68 7.83 -8.21 -12.31
CA ASP A 68 8.85 -9.26 -12.45
C ASP A 68 8.41 -10.59 -11.77
N TYR A 69 7.52 -10.55 -10.76
CA TYR A 69 7.16 -11.75 -9.98
C TYR A 69 5.65 -12.00 -9.84
N PHE A 70 4.80 -11.05 -10.23
CA PHE A 70 3.36 -11.12 -10.17
C PHE A 70 2.78 -10.79 -11.55
N GLN A 71 2.49 -11.85 -12.30
CA GLN A 71 2.03 -11.78 -13.70
C GLN A 71 0.52 -11.68 -13.81
N THR A 72 0.04 -11.28 -14.98
CA THR A 72 -1.40 -11.17 -15.28
C THR A 72 -2.17 -12.45 -14.94
N TYR A 73 -1.65 -13.64 -15.29
CA TYR A 73 -2.35 -14.89 -14.99
C TYR A 73 -2.54 -15.13 -13.48
N GLN A 74 -1.61 -14.67 -12.64
CA GLN A 74 -1.75 -14.79 -11.18
C GLN A 74 -2.88 -13.87 -10.70
N PHE A 75 -2.93 -12.63 -11.18
CA PHE A 75 -4.05 -11.72 -10.90
C PHE A 75 -5.40 -12.30 -11.32
N GLU A 76 -5.47 -12.88 -12.52
CA GLU A 76 -6.68 -13.56 -13.00
C GLU A 76 -7.07 -14.75 -12.11
N ASN A 77 -6.09 -15.52 -11.61
CA ASN A 77 -6.34 -16.63 -10.69
C ASN A 77 -6.84 -16.16 -9.32
N LEU A 78 -6.25 -15.10 -8.75
CA LEU A 78 -6.68 -14.56 -7.45
C LEU A 78 -8.14 -14.09 -7.47
N PHE A 79 -8.56 -13.51 -8.58
CA PHE A 79 -9.88 -12.88 -8.76
C PHE A 79 -10.69 -13.53 -9.88
N ALA A 80 -10.69 -14.87 -9.92
CA ALA A 80 -11.25 -15.66 -11.03
C ALA A 80 -12.76 -15.44 -11.24
N LYS A 81 -13.48 -14.86 -10.28
CA LYS A 81 -14.94 -14.63 -10.36
C LYS A 81 -15.34 -13.16 -10.51
N ARG A 82 -14.39 -12.21 -10.52
CA ARG A 82 -14.67 -10.76 -10.55
C ARG A 82 -15.41 -10.27 -11.81
N ASN A 83 -15.27 -10.99 -12.93
CA ASN A 83 -15.89 -10.65 -14.22
C ASN A 83 -17.05 -11.58 -14.60
N THR A 84 -17.56 -12.36 -13.66
CA THR A 84 -18.75 -13.18 -13.91
C THR A 84 -19.99 -12.28 -14.09
N PRO A 85 -21.05 -12.73 -14.78
CA PRO A 85 -22.25 -11.91 -15.01
C PRO A 85 -22.98 -11.44 -13.75
N VAL A 86 -22.76 -12.10 -12.61
CA VAL A 86 -23.35 -11.76 -11.32
C VAL A 86 -22.46 -10.85 -10.47
N ALA A 87 -21.24 -10.53 -10.94
CA ALA A 87 -20.37 -9.58 -10.28
C ALA A 87 -20.81 -8.15 -10.56
N HIS A 88 -20.70 -7.27 -9.57
CA HIS A 88 -21.24 -5.91 -9.62
C HIS A 88 -20.27 -4.90 -10.24
N ALA A 89 -18.99 -5.28 -10.41
CA ALA A 89 -17.94 -4.49 -11.03
C ALA A 89 -17.30 -5.23 -12.22
N SER A 90 -18.08 -6.04 -12.94
CA SER A 90 -17.60 -6.81 -14.09
C SER A 90 -17.01 -5.91 -15.17
N GLY A 91 -15.78 -6.20 -15.59
CA GLY A 91 -15.03 -5.42 -16.58
C GLY A 91 -14.37 -4.15 -16.05
N PHE A 92 -14.57 -3.79 -14.77
CA PHE A 92 -13.94 -2.61 -14.17
C PHE A 92 -12.50 -2.88 -13.75
N TRP A 93 -12.23 -4.02 -13.11
CA TRP A 93 -10.94 -4.32 -12.52
C TRP A 93 -10.01 -5.10 -13.46
N ASP A 94 -8.80 -4.59 -13.67
CA ASP A 94 -7.80 -5.22 -14.51
C ASP A 94 -6.38 -5.12 -13.92
N TYR A 95 -5.51 -6.03 -14.38
CA TYR A 95 -4.12 -6.11 -13.95
C TYR A 95 -3.30 -4.87 -14.33
N HIS A 96 -3.56 -4.30 -15.51
CA HIS A 96 -2.82 -3.13 -16.00
C HIS A 96 -3.08 -1.91 -15.10
N SER A 97 -4.31 -1.70 -14.66
CA SER A 97 -4.71 -0.68 -13.69
C SER A 97 -4.01 -0.88 -12.34
N PHE A 98 -3.91 -2.13 -11.86
CA PHE A 98 -3.18 -2.42 -10.62
C PHE A 98 -1.69 -2.10 -10.73
N ILE A 99 -1.01 -2.58 -11.78
CA ILE A 99 0.43 -2.32 -11.98
C ILE A 99 0.70 -0.83 -12.20
N THR A 100 -0.15 -0.14 -12.98
CA THR A 100 0.00 1.30 -13.23
C THR A 100 -0.14 2.10 -11.92
N ALA A 101 -1.10 1.74 -11.07
CA ALA A 101 -1.22 2.35 -9.74
C ALA A 101 -0.02 2.03 -8.85
N ALA A 102 0.44 0.78 -8.86
CA ALA A 102 1.56 0.34 -8.05
C ALA A 102 2.89 0.98 -8.47
N ALA A 103 3.09 1.25 -9.76
CA ALA A 103 4.30 1.90 -10.28
C ALA A 103 4.61 3.25 -9.61
N VAL A 104 3.58 3.96 -9.13
CA VAL A 104 3.73 5.21 -8.35
C VAL A 104 4.36 4.96 -6.98
N TYR A 105 4.13 3.78 -6.38
CA TYR A 105 4.54 3.44 -5.01
C TYR A 105 5.68 2.43 -4.93
N GLN A 106 6.03 1.73 -6.01
CA GLN A 106 7.21 0.85 -6.04
C GLN A 106 8.51 1.60 -5.69
N PRO A 107 8.77 2.84 -6.16
CA PRO A 107 9.93 3.61 -5.72
C PRO A 107 9.93 3.94 -4.21
N HIS A 108 8.81 3.74 -3.53
CA HIS A 108 8.62 3.96 -2.10
C HIS A 108 8.57 2.65 -1.28
N GLY A 109 8.73 1.49 -1.92
CA GLY A 109 8.85 0.20 -1.24
C GLY A 109 7.67 -0.75 -1.40
N PHE A 110 6.52 -0.30 -1.93
CA PHE A 110 5.37 -1.20 -2.13
C PHE A 110 5.74 -2.34 -3.08
N GLY A 111 5.66 -3.59 -2.61
CA GLY A 111 6.02 -4.77 -3.40
C GLY A 111 7.50 -4.83 -3.82
N THR A 112 8.37 -4.07 -3.15
CA THR A 112 9.79 -3.97 -3.50
C THR A 112 10.71 -3.92 -2.27
N THR A 113 10.14 -3.97 -1.07
CA THR A 113 10.88 -4.02 0.21
C THR A 113 11.15 -5.47 0.64
N GLY A 114 12.33 -5.73 1.20
CA GLY A 114 12.64 -6.99 1.88
C GLY A 114 12.98 -8.19 0.99
N GLY A 115 13.20 -7.97 -0.32
CA GLY A 115 13.53 -9.02 -1.29
C GLY A 115 12.30 -9.76 -1.83
N LYS A 116 12.52 -10.68 -2.79
CA LYS A 116 11.43 -11.31 -3.57
C LYS A 116 10.35 -11.96 -2.71
N LEU A 117 10.74 -12.77 -1.73
CA LEU A 117 9.77 -13.48 -0.87
C LEU A 117 8.92 -12.50 -0.05
N MET A 118 9.52 -11.48 0.55
CA MET A 118 8.76 -10.46 1.31
C MET A 118 7.85 -9.64 0.40
N ALA A 119 8.34 -9.27 -0.79
CA ALA A 119 7.57 -8.54 -1.79
C ALA A 119 6.35 -9.35 -2.29
N GLN A 120 6.51 -10.64 -2.53
CA GLN A 120 5.42 -11.55 -2.87
C GLN A 120 4.40 -11.66 -1.73
N LYS A 121 4.87 -11.82 -0.49
CA LYS A 121 4.00 -11.85 0.70
C LYS A 121 3.24 -10.55 0.89
N GLU A 122 3.89 -9.40 0.66
CA GLU A 122 3.25 -8.10 0.78
C GLU A 122 2.14 -7.92 -0.25
N VAL A 123 2.41 -8.26 -1.51
CA VAL A 123 1.39 -8.20 -2.57
C VAL A 123 0.23 -9.14 -2.26
N ALA A 124 0.51 -10.36 -1.78
CA ALA A 124 -0.53 -11.30 -1.35
C ALA A 124 -1.34 -10.75 -0.17
N ALA A 125 -0.70 -10.10 0.81
CA ALA A 125 -1.36 -9.49 1.96
C ALA A 125 -2.26 -8.31 1.54
N PHE A 126 -1.72 -7.37 0.77
CA PHE A 126 -2.48 -6.24 0.23
C PHE A 126 -3.68 -6.73 -0.57
N LEU A 127 -3.48 -7.65 -1.52
CA LEU A 127 -4.56 -8.20 -2.32
C LEU A 127 -5.53 -9.04 -1.49
N GLY A 128 -5.08 -9.70 -0.41
CA GLY A 128 -5.95 -10.42 0.53
C GLY A 128 -6.95 -9.49 1.22
N HIS A 129 -6.48 -8.31 1.66
CA HIS A 129 -7.38 -7.25 2.16
C HIS A 129 -8.34 -6.79 1.06
N VAL A 130 -7.84 -6.47 -0.13
CA VAL A 130 -8.66 -6.05 -1.28
C VAL A 130 -9.75 -7.08 -1.57
N GLY A 131 -9.37 -8.35 -1.72
CA GLY A 131 -10.27 -9.45 -2.00
C GLY A 131 -11.35 -9.58 -0.94
N SER A 132 -10.97 -9.58 0.34
CA SER A 132 -11.92 -9.67 1.44
C SER A 132 -12.92 -8.51 1.51
N LYS A 133 -12.48 -7.27 1.24
CA LYS A 133 -13.31 -6.06 1.39
C LYS A 133 -14.21 -5.77 0.20
N THR A 134 -13.93 -6.41 -0.93
CA THR A 134 -14.70 -6.26 -2.18
C THR A 134 -15.39 -7.55 -2.61
N SER A 135 -15.38 -8.57 -1.75
CA SER A 135 -15.96 -9.88 -2.06
C SER A 135 -17.48 -9.85 -2.06
N CYS A 136 -18.07 -10.58 -3.00
CA CYS A 136 -19.48 -11.01 -2.96
C CYS A 136 -19.61 -12.54 -2.87
N GLY A 137 -18.52 -13.23 -2.52
CA GLY A 137 -18.51 -14.67 -2.34
C GLY A 137 -19.35 -15.08 -1.13
N TYR A 138 -20.14 -16.13 -1.31
CA TYR A 138 -20.93 -16.77 -0.25
C TYR A 138 -20.50 -18.23 -0.08
N GLY A 139 -20.93 -18.89 0.99
CA GLY A 139 -20.37 -20.18 1.41
C GLY A 139 -20.37 -21.31 0.37
N VAL A 140 -21.31 -21.30 -0.59
CA VAL A 140 -21.41 -22.29 -1.68
C VAL A 140 -21.19 -21.68 -3.06
N ALA A 141 -20.54 -20.52 -3.14
CA ALA A 141 -20.24 -19.86 -4.40
C ALA A 141 -19.29 -20.71 -5.25
N THR A 142 -19.52 -20.73 -6.56
CA THR A 142 -18.67 -21.49 -7.49
C THR A 142 -17.23 -21.01 -7.41
N GLY A 143 -16.28 -21.94 -7.24
CA GLY A 143 -14.86 -21.63 -7.03
C GLY A 143 -14.49 -21.30 -5.58
N GLY A 144 -15.44 -21.36 -4.65
CA GLY A 144 -15.26 -21.01 -3.24
C GLY A 144 -15.32 -19.50 -2.99
N PRO A 145 -15.66 -19.06 -1.77
CA PRO A 145 -15.91 -17.65 -1.45
C PRO A 145 -14.68 -16.73 -1.65
N LEU A 146 -13.46 -17.28 -1.57
CA LEU A 146 -12.21 -16.52 -1.65
C LEU A 146 -11.81 -16.12 -3.08
N ALA A 147 -12.45 -16.70 -4.10
CA ALA A 147 -12.22 -16.37 -5.52
C ALA A 147 -13.04 -15.15 -6.01
N TRP A 148 -13.90 -14.61 -5.14
CA TRP A 148 -14.89 -13.56 -5.45
C TRP A 148 -14.47 -12.15 -5.03
N GLY A 149 -13.20 -11.95 -4.67
CA GLY A 149 -12.65 -10.61 -4.50
C GLY A 149 -12.81 -9.76 -5.76
N LEU A 150 -12.81 -8.43 -5.59
CA LEU A 150 -13.06 -7.43 -6.63
C LEU A 150 -14.45 -7.55 -7.29
N CYS A 151 -15.43 -8.14 -6.60
CA CYS A 151 -16.79 -8.20 -7.09
C CYS A 151 -17.52 -6.85 -7.03
N TYR A 152 -17.17 -6.00 -6.05
CA TYR A 152 -17.67 -4.64 -5.91
C TYR A 152 -16.56 -3.61 -6.13
N ASN A 153 -16.93 -2.43 -6.65
CA ASN A 153 -16.11 -1.23 -6.65
C ASN A 153 -16.67 -0.10 -5.78
N LYS A 154 -17.91 -0.27 -5.29
CA LYS A 154 -18.58 0.62 -4.36
C LYS A 154 -19.58 -0.13 -3.47
N GLU A 155 -19.96 0.50 -2.36
CA GLU A 155 -21.07 0.10 -1.51
C GLU A 155 -22.40 0.24 -2.26
N MET A 156 -23.14 -0.85 -2.41
CA MET A 156 -24.38 -0.87 -3.22
C MET A 156 -25.59 -0.21 -2.53
N SER A 157 -25.67 -0.31 -1.20
CA SER A 157 -26.82 0.16 -0.42
C SER A 157 -26.36 0.96 0.80
N PRO A 158 -25.80 2.16 0.60
CA PRO A 158 -25.27 2.96 1.69
C PRO A 158 -26.38 3.43 2.64
N SER A 159 -26.21 3.14 3.94
CA SER A 159 -27.17 3.52 4.98
C SER A 159 -27.21 5.03 5.27
N LYS A 160 -26.19 5.77 4.83
CA LYS A 160 -26.01 7.20 5.06
C LYS A 160 -25.09 7.80 3.99
N ILE A 161 -25.00 9.12 3.94
CA ILE A 161 -24.09 9.83 3.02
C ILE A 161 -22.63 9.85 3.50
N TYR A 162 -22.36 9.37 4.72
CA TYR A 162 -21.04 9.37 5.35
C TYR A 162 -20.40 10.77 5.38
N CYS A 163 -21.20 11.78 5.72
CA CYS A 163 -20.71 13.12 5.99
C CYS A 163 -20.56 13.30 7.50
N ASP A 164 -19.37 13.68 7.95
CA ASP A 164 -19.09 14.04 9.34
C ASP A 164 -18.87 15.55 9.45
N ASP A 165 -19.84 16.21 10.10
CA ASP A 165 -19.86 17.66 10.32
C ASP A 165 -18.74 18.15 11.24
N TYR A 166 -18.11 17.26 12.03
CA TYR A 166 -16.93 17.61 12.81
C TYR A 166 -15.81 18.16 11.91
N TYR A 167 -15.70 17.64 10.68
CA TYR A 167 -14.69 18.02 9.71
C TYR A 167 -15.12 19.14 8.76
N LYS A 168 -16.26 19.82 8.98
CA LYS A 168 -16.79 20.82 8.03
C LYS A 168 -15.85 21.98 7.67
N TYR A 169 -14.87 22.30 8.52
CA TYR A 169 -13.91 23.38 8.26
C TYR A 169 -12.66 22.92 7.51
N THR A 170 -12.36 21.63 7.50
CA THR A 170 -11.18 21.07 6.83
C THR A 170 -11.57 20.27 5.59
N TYR A 171 -12.63 19.47 5.69
CA TYR A 171 -13.17 18.63 4.63
C TYR A 171 -14.70 18.80 4.55
N PRO A 172 -15.21 19.97 4.12
CA PRO A 172 -16.64 20.21 4.00
C PRO A 172 -17.30 19.20 3.05
N CYS A 173 -18.48 18.72 3.44
CA CYS A 173 -19.27 17.86 2.57
C CYS A 173 -19.84 18.65 1.40
N SER A 174 -19.64 18.13 0.20
CA SER A 174 -20.07 18.80 -1.03
C SER A 174 -21.54 18.50 -1.32
N PRO A 175 -22.34 19.48 -1.77
CA PRO A 175 -23.75 19.24 -2.12
C PRO A 175 -23.90 18.12 -3.16
N GLY A 176 -24.75 17.13 -2.85
CA GLY A 176 -24.99 15.97 -3.74
C GLY A 176 -23.92 14.87 -3.68
N ALA A 177 -22.79 15.11 -3.00
CA ALA A 177 -21.77 14.08 -2.79
C ALA A 177 -22.19 13.08 -1.70
N SER A 178 -21.84 11.82 -1.90
CA SER A 178 -21.97 10.75 -0.91
C SER A 178 -20.61 10.08 -0.75
N TYR A 179 -20.15 9.92 0.49
CA TYR A 179 -18.81 9.41 0.85
C TYR A 179 -18.86 7.95 1.35
N HIS A 180 -19.74 7.15 0.77
CA HIS A 180 -19.83 5.71 1.01
C HIS A 180 -18.60 4.96 0.50
N GLY A 181 -18.50 3.68 0.85
CA GLY A 181 -17.33 2.87 0.55
C GLY A 181 -17.06 2.78 -0.96
N ARG A 182 -15.87 3.17 -1.42
CA ARG A 182 -15.42 2.99 -2.82
C ARG A 182 -13.96 2.57 -2.92
N GLY A 183 -13.66 1.82 -3.98
CA GLY A 183 -12.30 1.42 -4.34
C GLY A 183 -11.89 0.06 -3.78
N ALA A 184 -10.63 -0.32 -4.02
CA ALA A 184 -10.12 -1.66 -3.73
C ALA A 184 -9.92 -1.93 -2.22
N LEU A 185 -9.51 -0.89 -1.47
CA LEU A 185 -9.62 -0.84 -0.01
C LEU A 185 -10.60 0.29 0.33
N PRO A 186 -11.91 -0.02 0.47
CA PRO A 186 -12.96 0.99 0.49
C PRO A 186 -12.70 2.12 1.49
N ILE A 187 -12.66 3.36 0.99
CA ILE A 187 -12.60 4.56 1.83
C ILE A 187 -14.01 5.09 2.11
N TYR A 188 -14.23 5.53 3.34
CA TYR A 188 -15.49 6.07 3.83
C TYR A 188 -15.25 7.44 4.44
N TRP A 189 -16.27 8.27 4.49
CA TRP A 189 -16.28 9.59 5.13
C TRP A 189 -15.56 10.72 4.37
N ASN A 190 -16.19 11.91 4.37
CA ASN A 190 -15.67 13.14 3.75
C ASN A 190 -14.20 13.42 4.08
N TYR A 191 -13.78 13.24 5.33
CA TYR A 191 -12.40 13.53 5.73
C TYR A 191 -11.38 12.56 5.10
N ASN A 192 -11.73 11.31 4.83
CA ASN A 192 -10.81 10.39 4.16
C ASN A 192 -10.75 10.66 2.66
N TYR A 193 -11.89 10.99 2.03
CA TYR A 193 -11.91 11.45 0.64
C TYR A 193 -11.08 12.72 0.47
N GLY A 194 -11.22 13.69 1.37
CA GLY A 194 -10.43 14.92 1.38
C GLY A 194 -8.93 14.66 1.52
N LYS A 195 -8.50 13.93 2.56
CA LYS A 195 -7.08 13.56 2.76
C LYS A 195 -6.49 12.79 1.57
N THR A 196 -7.23 11.81 1.05
CA THR A 196 -6.81 11.03 -0.12
C THR A 196 -6.69 11.94 -1.34
N GLY A 197 -7.66 12.84 -1.55
CA GLY A 197 -7.67 13.77 -2.66
C GLY A 197 -6.49 14.73 -2.63
N GLU A 198 -6.15 15.28 -1.46
CA GLU A 198 -4.96 16.10 -1.26
C GLU A 198 -3.67 15.34 -1.59
N ALA A 199 -3.56 14.09 -1.11
CA ALA A 199 -2.37 13.27 -1.33
C ALA A 199 -2.18 12.88 -2.81
N LEU A 200 -3.27 12.52 -3.49
CA LEU A 200 -3.27 12.14 -4.91
C LEU A 200 -3.36 13.33 -5.86
N LYS A 201 -3.61 14.55 -5.33
CA LYS A 201 -3.86 15.78 -6.10
C LYS A 201 -5.06 15.65 -7.05
N ILE A 202 -6.12 15.02 -6.56
CA ILE A 202 -7.38 14.80 -7.26
C ILE A 202 -8.51 15.28 -6.35
N ASP A 203 -9.48 16.02 -6.89
CA ASP A 203 -10.59 16.56 -6.10
C ASP A 203 -11.64 15.49 -5.75
N LEU A 204 -11.28 14.60 -4.83
CA LEU A 204 -12.14 13.52 -4.35
C LEU A 204 -13.21 13.99 -3.35
N LEU A 205 -13.08 15.21 -2.82
CA LEU A 205 -14.05 15.75 -1.87
C LEU A 205 -15.31 16.23 -2.61
N ASN A 206 -15.14 16.89 -3.76
CA ASN A 206 -16.26 17.28 -4.63
C ASN A 206 -16.67 16.17 -5.61
N HIS A 207 -15.72 15.32 -6.03
CA HIS A 207 -15.94 14.24 -7.00
C HIS A 207 -15.55 12.86 -6.46
N PRO A 208 -16.23 12.36 -5.40
CA PRO A 208 -15.93 11.03 -4.83
C PRO A 208 -16.16 9.88 -5.83
N GLU A 209 -17.01 10.08 -6.84
CA GLU A 209 -17.31 9.11 -7.90
C GLU A 209 -16.12 8.78 -8.81
N TYR A 210 -15.05 9.59 -8.81
CA TYR A 210 -13.86 9.27 -9.61
C TYR A 210 -13.23 7.93 -9.23
N ILE A 211 -13.34 7.52 -7.96
CA ILE A 211 -12.84 6.23 -7.49
C ILE A 211 -13.63 5.06 -8.12
N GLU A 212 -14.95 5.17 -8.30
CA GLU A 212 -15.76 4.10 -8.88
C GLU A 212 -15.75 4.09 -10.42
N ASN A 213 -15.20 5.14 -11.05
CA ASN A 213 -15.13 5.29 -12.51
C ASN A 213 -13.75 5.00 -13.10
N ASN A 214 -12.70 4.90 -12.27
CA ASN A 214 -11.33 4.67 -12.72
C ASN A 214 -10.62 3.64 -11.85
N ALA A 215 -10.39 2.43 -12.39
CA ALA A 215 -9.77 1.34 -11.67
C ALA A 215 -8.31 1.61 -11.26
N THR A 216 -7.55 2.34 -12.09
CA THR A 216 -6.19 2.77 -11.72
C THR A 216 -6.23 3.68 -10.49
N LEU A 217 -7.13 4.67 -10.47
CA LEU A 217 -7.31 5.54 -9.30
C LEU A 217 -7.82 4.77 -8.07
N ALA A 218 -8.72 3.80 -8.26
CA ALA A 218 -9.22 2.95 -7.18
C ALA A 218 -8.11 2.12 -6.52
N PHE A 219 -7.21 1.53 -7.30
CA PHE A 219 -6.02 0.87 -6.78
C PHE A 219 -5.03 1.87 -6.18
N GLN A 220 -4.85 3.03 -6.79
CA GLN A 220 -3.93 4.06 -6.27
C GLN A 220 -4.35 4.55 -4.89
N THR A 221 -5.64 4.82 -4.67
CA THR A 221 -6.21 5.13 -3.36
C THR A 221 -5.97 4.02 -2.34
N ALA A 222 -6.15 2.76 -2.75
CA ALA A 222 -5.92 1.61 -1.88
C ALA A 222 -4.44 1.46 -1.48
N ILE A 223 -3.52 1.58 -2.44
CA ILE A 223 -2.08 1.50 -2.17
C ILE A 223 -1.64 2.70 -1.33
N TRP A 224 -2.16 3.91 -1.58
CA TRP A 224 -1.91 5.05 -0.73
C TRP A 224 -2.29 4.78 0.72
N ARG A 225 -3.48 4.23 0.96
CA ARG A 225 -3.94 3.84 2.31
C ARG A 225 -3.04 2.78 2.93
N TRP A 226 -2.56 1.81 2.16
CA TRP A 226 -1.61 0.78 2.62
C TRP A 226 -0.27 1.38 3.05
N MET A 227 0.23 2.36 2.29
CA MET A 227 1.54 2.99 2.48
C MET A 227 1.53 4.14 3.50
N THR A 228 0.35 4.64 3.91
CA THR A 228 0.21 5.85 4.72
C THR A 228 -0.19 5.53 6.16
N PRO A 229 0.57 5.98 7.17
CA PRO A 229 0.13 5.90 8.56
C PRO A 229 -1.10 6.79 8.82
N GLU A 230 -2.14 6.24 9.43
CA GLU A 230 -3.35 7.00 9.81
C GLU A 230 -3.06 8.06 10.89
N LYS A 231 -2.08 7.79 11.77
CA LYS A 231 -1.63 8.71 12.82
C LYS A 231 -0.11 8.73 12.93
N LYS A 232 0.41 9.86 13.41
CA LYS A 232 1.87 10.10 13.58
C LYS A 232 2.61 9.02 14.38
N ASN A 233 1.94 8.36 15.33
CA ASN A 233 2.54 7.35 16.21
C ASN A 233 2.12 5.91 15.86
N GLN A 234 1.47 5.71 14.72
CA GLN A 234 1.12 4.38 14.20
C GLN A 234 2.00 4.07 12.99
N PRO A 235 2.30 2.79 12.71
CA PRO A 235 2.91 2.42 11.45
C PRO A 235 1.89 2.49 10.30
N SER A 236 2.39 2.54 9.07
CA SER A 236 1.58 2.18 7.89
C SER A 236 1.33 0.67 7.87
N ALA A 237 0.35 0.21 7.10
CA ALA A 237 0.17 -1.23 6.88
C ALA A 237 1.42 -1.83 6.23
N HIS A 238 2.01 -1.14 5.24
CA HIS A 238 3.32 -1.46 4.66
C HIS A 238 4.40 -1.69 5.71
N ASP A 239 4.70 -0.67 6.52
CA ASP A 239 5.81 -0.73 7.49
C ASP A 239 5.59 -1.79 8.56
N SER A 240 4.32 -2.00 8.95
CA SER A 240 3.95 -3.05 9.91
C SER A 240 4.12 -4.45 9.34
N PHE A 241 3.97 -4.62 8.02
CA PHE A 241 4.05 -5.92 7.36
C PHE A 241 5.50 -6.28 6.99
N VAL A 242 6.22 -5.36 6.34
CA VAL A 242 7.58 -5.61 5.83
C VAL A 242 8.66 -5.53 6.90
N GLY A 243 8.29 -5.16 8.13
CA GLY A 243 9.18 -5.16 9.30
C GLY A 243 10.01 -3.88 9.47
N ASN A 244 9.65 -2.79 8.79
CA ASN A 244 10.29 -1.48 9.00
C ASN A 244 9.91 -0.87 10.36
N TRP A 245 8.67 -1.14 10.80
CA TRP A 245 8.19 -0.70 12.10
C TRP A 245 8.75 -1.57 13.22
N LYS A 246 9.32 -0.91 14.24
CA LYS A 246 9.80 -1.56 15.47
C LYS A 246 8.76 -1.34 16.57
N PRO A 247 8.08 -2.40 17.06
CA PRO A 247 7.13 -2.28 18.15
C PRO A 247 7.75 -1.64 19.39
N THR A 248 7.03 -0.71 20.00
CA THR A 248 7.41 -0.14 21.30
C THR A 248 7.06 -1.10 22.44
N LYS A 249 7.50 -0.78 23.67
CA LYS A 249 7.06 -1.52 24.87
C LYS A 249 5.53 -1.55 25.01
N ASN A 250 4.86 -0.46 24.64
CA ASN A 250 3.41 -0.37 24.66
C ASN A 250 2.79 -1.35 23.65
N ASP A 251 3.35 -1.43 22.45
CA ASP A 251 2.87 -2.34 21.41
C ASP A 251 3.03 -3.80 21.82
N THR A 252 4.18 -4.17 22.39
CA THR A 252 4.40 -5.52 22.91
C THR A 252 3.44 -5.88 24.04
N LEU A 253 3.16 -4.94 24.97
CA LEU A 253 2.17 -5.14 26.04
C LEU A 253 0.77 -5.40 25.47
N HIS A 254 0.44 -4.71 24.38
CA HIS A 254 -0.82 -4.86 23.64
C HIS A 254 -0.79 -5.95 22.56
N LYS A 255 0.21 -6.84 22.61
CA LYS A 255 0.41 -7.99 21.71
C LYS A 255 0.51 -7.62 20.22
N ARG A 256 0.80 -6.36 19.88
CA ARG A 256 0.99 -5.92 18.50
C ARG A 256 2.40 -6.30 18.02
N VAL A 257 2.47 -7.07 16.94
CA VAL A 257 3.71 -7.61 16.36
C VAL A 257 3.72 -7.41 14.84
N PRO A 258 4.89 -7.21 14.20
CA PRO A 258 4.94 -7.06 12.75
C PRO A 258 4.32 -8.27 12.04
N GLY A 259 3.47 -8.02 11.04
CA GLY A 259 2.75 -9.07 10.33
C GLY A 259 1.35 -8.69 9.86
N PHE A 260 0.69 -9.65 9.20
CA PHE A 260 -0.66 -9.48 8.65
C PHE A 260 -1.69 -9.08 9.71
N GLY A 261 -1.61 -9.62 10.92
CA GLY A 261 -2.46 -9.24 12.05
C GLY A 261 -2.43 -7.74 12.33
N THR A 262 -1.23 -7.15 12.38
CA THR A 262 -1.12 -5.71 12.63
C THR A 262 -1.57 -4.86 11.44
N THR A 263 -1.51 -5.36 10.20
CA THR A 263 -2.13 -4.65 9.06
C THR A 263 -3.65 -4.53 9.22
N MET A 264 -4.33 -5.58 9.70
CA MET A 264 -5.76 -5.52 10.05
C MET A 264 -6.01 -4.52 11.18
N ASN A 265 -5.12 -4.47 12.18
CA ASN A 265 -5.23 -3.54 13.30
C ASN A 265 -5.07 -2.07 12.87
N VAL A 266 -4.09 -1.78 12.02
CA VAL A 266 -3.87 -0.43 11.45
C VAL A 266 -5.09 0.01 10.63
N LEU A 267 -5.60 -0.87 9.77
CA LEU A 267 -6.66 -0.50 8.83
C LEU A 267 -8.08 -0.51 9.44
N TYR A 268 -8.34 -1.40 10.40
CA TYR A 268 -9.70 -1.75 10.88
C TYR A 268 -9.76 -2.11 12.38
N GLY A 269 -8.75 -1.74 13.18
CA GLY A 269 -8.53 -2.33 14.51
C GLY A 269 -9.73 -2.32 15.46
N ASP A 270 -10.46 -1.21 15.55
CA ASP A 270 -11.66 -1.06 16.39
C ASP A 270 -12.82 -1.98 15.96
N GLN A 271 -12.84 -2.37 14.68
CA GLN A 271 -13.86 -3.22 14.09
C GLN A 271 -13.53 -4.71 14.25
N VAL A 272 -12.26 -5.12 14.12
CA VAL A 272 -11.91 -6.54 13.94
C VAL A 272 -10.89 -7.11 14.94
N CYS A 273 -10.15 -6.28 15.68
CA CYS A 273 -9.05 -6.75 16.54
C CYS A 273 -9.39 -6.70 18.03
N GLY A 274 -8.76 -7.57 18.82
CA GLY A 274 -8.95 -7.63 20.28
C GLY A 274 -10.29 -8.23 20.71
N LYS A 275 -10.99 -8.93 19.79
CA LYS A 275 -12.34 -9.50 20.01
C LYS A 275 -12.33 -11.04 20.03
N GLY A 276 -11.17 -11.68 19.99
CA GLY A 276 -11.06 -13.12 19.82
C GLY A 276 -11.34 -13.55 18.38
N ASP A 277 -12.18 -14.57 18.22
CA ASP A 277 -12.58 -15.07 16.91
C ASP A 277 -13.61 -14.12 16.27
N ASP A 278 -13.28 -13.57 15.11
CA ASP A 278 -14.08 -12.57 14.40
C ASP A 278 -14.19 -12.96 12.93
N GLU A 279 -15.41 -12.97 12.39
CA GLU A 279 -15.67 -13.43 11.02
C GLU A 279 -14.97 -12.54 9.98
N SER A 280 -14.94 -11.23 10.18
CA SER A 280 -14.28 -10.28 9.27
C SER A 280 -12.76 -10.47 9.28
N MET A 281 -12.18 -10.65 10.47
CA MET A 281 -10.78 -11.04 10.64
C MET A 281 -10.47 -12.36 9.92
N ASN A 282 -11.24 -13.40 10.19
CA ASN A 282 -11.03 -14.73 9.60
C ASN A 282 -11.18 -14.72 8.08
N ASN A 283 -12.09 -13.91 7.55
CA ASN A 283 -12.25 -13.72 6.11
C ASN A 283 -11.00 -13.07 5.48
N MET A 284 -10.45 -12.02 6.10
CA MET A 284 -9.19 -11.38 5.66
C MET A 284 -8.01 -12.37 5.70
N VAL A 285 -7.88 -13.11 6.80
CA VAL A 285 -6.84 -14.14 6.97
C VAL A 285 -6.98 -15.22 5.90
N SER A 286 -8.20 -15.72 5.66
CA SER A 286 -8.45 -16.77 4.66
C SER A 286 -8.08 -16.32 3.26
N HIS A 287 -8.40 -15.08 2.87
CA HIS A 287 -7.98 -14.52 1.58
C HIS A 287 -6.46 -14.45 1.47
N TYR A 288 -5.76 -13.94 2.50
CA TYR A 288 -4.30 -13.86 2.48
C TYR A 288 -3.64 -15.24 2.32
N LEU A 289 -4.05 -16.23 3.12
CA LEU A 289 -3.51 -17.59 3.04
C LEU A 289 -3.79 -18.24 1.67
N TYR A 290 -5.01 -18.06 1.15
CA TYR A 290 -5.38 -18.58 -0.16
C TYR A 290 -4.58 -17.93 -1.29
N TYR A 291 -4.31 -16.63 -1.19
CA TYR A 291 -3.56 -15.90 -2.21
C TYR A 291 -2.07 -16.24 -2.19
N LEU A 292 -1.49 -16.52 -1.02
CA LEU A 292 -0.14 -17.07 -0.93
C LEU A 292 -0.02 -18.41 -1.69
N ASP A 293 -0.99 -19.31 -1.55
CA ASP A 293 -0.98 -20.58 -2.28
C ASP A 293 -1.10 -20.37 -3.79
N LEU A 294 -2.04 -19.53 -4.24
CA LEU A 294 -2.25 -19.25 -5.66
C LEU A 294 -1.06 -18.52 -6.30
N MET A 295 -0.31 -17.75 -5.52
CA MET A 295 0.93 -17.11 -5.97
C MET A 295 2.14 -18.06 -5.94
N GLY A 296 1.97 -19.30 -5.46
CA GLY A 296 3.05 -20.28 -5.37
C GLY A 296 4.06 -19.98 -4.24
N VAL A 297 3.68 -19.14 -3.27
CA VAL A 297 4.49 -18.82 -2.09
C VAL A 297 4.25 -19.86 -0.99
N GLY A 298 3.00 -20.30 -0.84
CA GLY A 298 2.58 -21.24 0.20
C GLY A 298 2.10 -20.54 1.47
N ARG A 299 0.95 -20.97 1.99
CA ARG A 299 0.34 -20.40 3.21
C ARG A 299 1.20 -20.54 4.47
N GLU A 300 2.12 -21.50 4.50
CA GLU A 300 3.08 -21.70 5.60
C GLU A 300 4.02 -20.50 5.77
N GLU A 301 4.28 -19.76 4.69
CA GLU A 301 5.10 -18.54 4.72
C GLU A 301 4.39 -17.36 5.40
N ALA A 302 3.07 -17.45 5.67
CA ALA A 302 2.34 -16.44 6.40
C ALA A 302 2.88 -16.23 7.84
N GLY A 303 3.48 -17.27 8.41
CA GLY A 303 3.99 -17.27 9.78
C GLY A 303 2.98 -17.79 10.80
N PRO A 304 3.35 -17.78 12.10
CA PRO A 304 2.51 -18.30 13.16
C PRO A 304 1.25 -17.46 13.37
N ASN A 305 0.24 -18.04 14.02
CA ASN A 305 -1.06 -17.38 14.24
C ASN A 305 -0.96 -15.97 14.86
N GLN A 306 -0.02 -15.74 15.78
CA GLN A 306 0.20 -14.42 16.40
C GLN A 306 0.63 -13.31 15.41
N VAL A 307 1.26 -13.68 14.29
CA VAL A 307 1.69 -12.78 13.21
C VAL A 307 0.55 -12.56 12.20
N VAL A 308 -0.27 -13.59 11.99
CA VAL A 308 -1.34 -13.59 10.98
C VAL A 308 -2.66 -13.02 11.51
N SER A 309 -2.99 -13.30 12.77
CA SER A 309 -4.24 -12.90 13.42
C SER A 309 -4.07 -11.63 14.26
N CYS A 310 -5.16 -10.87 14.43
CA CYS A 310 -5.23 -9.77 15.39
C CYS A 310 -6.22 -10.00 16.55
N ALA A 311 -6.65 -11.25 16.74
CA ALA A 311 -7.63 -11.66 17.74
C ALA A 311 -7.31 -11.13 19.15
N GLU A 312 -6.02 -11.18 19.52
CA GLU A 312 -5.53 -10.78 20.84
C GLU A 312 -4.85 -9.40 20.85
N GLN A 313 -4.73 -8.75 19.69
CA GLN A 313 -4.07 -7.45 19.60
C GLN A 313 -5.03 -6.36 20.08
N THR A 314 -4.61 -5.55 21.06
CA THR A 314 -5.42 -4.36 21.39
C THR A 314 -5.40 -3.40 20.20
N PRO A 315 -6.57 -2.89 19.76
CA PRO A 315 -6.64 -1.92 18.70
C PRO A 315 -5.70 -0.73 18.95
N PHE A 316 -5.07 -0.22 17.90
CA PHE A 316 -4.52 1.13 18.00
C PHE A 316 -5.67 2.10 18.28
N GLU A 317 -5.46 3.08 19.17
CA GLU A 317 -6.47 4.12 19.39
C GLU A 317 -6.79 4.80 18.05
N GLN A 318 -7.99 4.58 17.52
CA GLN A 318 -8.50 5.35 16.38
C GLN A 318 -9.07 6.68 16.88
N SER A 319 -9.32 7.64 15.98
CA SER A 319 -10.05 8.86 16.38
C SER A 319 -11.34 8.43 17.06
N SER A 320 -11.62 9.03 18.21
CA SER A 320 -12.86 8.86 18.97
C SER A 320 -14.04 8.50 18.06
N SER A 321 -14.53 7.26 18.15
CA SER A 321 -15.98 7.10 18.20
C SER A 321 -16.39 7.96 19.40
N SER A 322 -17.04 9.08 19.10
CA SER A 322 -17.74 9.84 20.12
C SER A 322 -18.61 8.86 20.90
N ALA A 323 -18.28 8.73 22.18
CA ALA A 323 -19.10 8.27 23.30
C ALA A 323 -20.14 7.18 23.02
N ALA A 324 -20.06 6.12 23.82
CA ALA A 324 -21.22 5.36 24.29
C ALA A 324 -22.54 6.14 24.18
N SER A 325 -23.42 5.74 23.25
CA SER A 325 -24.84 5.99 23.41
C SER A 325 -25.39 4.84 24.25
N SER A 326 -25.13 4.92 25.55
CA SER A 326 -26.03 4.35 26.55
C SER A 326 -27.33 5.15 26.50
N SER A 327 -28.37 4.58 25.88
CA SER A 327 -29.79 4.79 26.14
C SER A 327 -30.55 3.64 25.50
#